data_AF-A0A1F7RWA8-F1
#
_entry.id   AF-A0A1F7RWA8-F1
#
_cell.length_a   1.000
_cell.length_b   1.000
_cell.length_c   1.000
_cell.angle_alpha   90.00
_cell.angle_beta   90.00
_cell.angle_gamma   90.00
#
_symmetry.space_group_name_H-M   'P 1'
#
loop_
_entity.id
_entity.type
_entity.pdbx_description
1 polymer ?
#
loop_
_entity_poly.entity_id
_entity_poly.type
_entity_poly.pdbx_seq_one_letter_code
_entity_poly.pdbx_strand_id
1 'polypeptide(L)'
;MNFKPRIITSNNGAALIISFLILVLLTMIATIAITMNIMEIKISNNHEESNKAFYDAESGIQHALVQLKVVTTDWTTSNSNFTTQLAGATSANPWVNFLSSGIFSVAGNYVVTIKDDNDETGILDPASDNNRRVYIRSESNTLFGSRKVIEVLVEGYLPKDVSVWNNGIFSGSGQAGKIIKGKVIISGSVHLLGENSSGVQTVGYADTAVDLEILDLSGKARISNNYYGLVTGLLDKIPDLTNSSQSLNGIMRVKHGRVSLEGDSQIGAPETTTSYKDTMDGVYIADGYSEPDDVNQVFTDKAGVYNDTIPPDLQSQIKMPSLSNEILPGVSYQNWLSTNSLHIPSLNIDFTTGTATTLSAKKGEIESNYPGTIVTANTISGDFTITRTDSNGNQHSFSWTNSSKTLQVKGVVTVDGNLDLGDGRKTGGDITYITDPTNINGTTTVGSTIFANSDIAEGSGKIMIHNNVLPAGSKSFATPGGETLAFVAKDKIEIALKDSDNDLTAAAAFFAENEIISAKKNDVAGTFVSNYINMGQNSPTIFQVPTLADNLPPGLPGSTKILIPPKTPKIISWREIQ
;
A
#
# COMPACT_ATOMS: atom_id res chain seq x y z
N MET A 1 103.13 -66.00 -34.27
CA MET A 1 102.35 -65.86 -33.02
C MET A 1 102.55 -64.44 -32.53
N ASN A 2 101.44 -63.71 -32.25
CA ASN A 2 101.32 -62.60 -31.30
C ASN A 2 102.05 -61.26 -31.58
N PHE A 3 101.47 -60.07 -31.41
CA PHE A 3 100.11 -59.58 -31.15
C PHE A 3 100.10 -58.11 -31.67
N LYS A 4 99.05 -57.69 -32.39
CA LYS A 4 98.79 -56.26 -32.69
C LYS A 4 98.39 -55.54 -31.38
N PRO A 5 98.97 -54.38 -31.03
CA PRO A 5 98.51 -53.63 -29.87
C PRO A 5 97.15 -52.98 -30.19
N ARG A 6 96.15 -53.40 -29.43
CA ARG A 6 94.78 -52.87 -29.43
C ARG A 6 94.80 -51.60 -28.58
N ILE A 7 94.61 -50.44 -29.22
CA ILE A 7 94.44 -49.16 -28.52
C ILE A 7 93.13 -49.23 -27.75
N ILE A 8 93.21 -49.31 -26.42
CA ILE A 8 92.07 -49.13 -25.52
C ILE A 8 92.07 -47.65 -25.15
N THR A 9 91.20 -46.86 -25.78
CA THR A 9 90.89 -45.49 -25.33
C THR A 9 90.20 -45.57 -23.97
N SER A 10 90.89 -45.15 -22.92
CA SER A 10 90.38 -45.08 -21.55
C SER A 10 89.43 -43.88 -21.40
N ASN A 11 88.12 -44.13 -21.30
CA ASN A 11 87.08 -43.10 -21.09
C ASN A 11 86.83 -42.77 -19.59
N ASN A 12 87.71 -43.23 -18.68
CA ASN A 12 87.45 -43.17 -17.24
C ASN A 12 87.45 -41.73 -16.64
N GLY A 13 88.10 -40.76 -17.31
CA GLY A 13 88.09 -39.35 -16.87
C GLY A 13 86.87 -38.55 -17.34
N ALA A 14 86.33 -38.85 -18.52
CA ALA A 14 85.15 -38.17 -19.07
C ALA A 14 83.86 -38.56 -18.32
N ALA A 15 83.77 -39.82 -17.85
CA ALA A 15 82.63 -40.31 -17.08
C ALA A 15 82.41 -39.51 -15.78
N LEU A 16 83.48 -39.17 -15.04
CA LEU A 16 83.38 -38.39 -13.80
C LEU A 16 82.86 -36.96 -14.06
N ILE A 17 83.37 -36.30 -15.10
CA ILE A 17 82.95 -34.95 -15.48
C ILE A 17 81.50 -34.95 -15.94
N ILE A 18 81.10 -35.91 -16.78
CA ILE A 18 79.72 -36.06 -17.26
C ILE A 18 78.77 -36.36 -16.08
N SER A 19 79.13 -37.26 -15.18
CA SER A 19 78.35 -37.56 -13.97
C SER A 19 78.20 -36.34 -13.06
N PHE A 20 79.26 -35.53 -12.89
CA PHE A 20 79.19 -34.30 -12.11
C PHE A 20 78.29 -33.24 -12.78
N LEU A 21 78.38 -33.09 -14.10
CA LEU A 21 77.57 -32.15 -14.86
C LEU A 21 76.08 -32.54 -14.84
N ILE A 22 75.79 -33.85 -14.93
CA ILE A 22 74.44 -34.40 -14.75
C ILE A 22 73.94 -34.17 -13.31
N LEU A 23 74.80 -34.37 -12.30
CA LEU A 23 74.43 -34.12 -10.90
C LEU A 23 74.08 -32.66 -10.66
N VAL A 24 74.88 -31.72 -11.18
CA VAL A 24 74.62 -30.27 -11.08
C VAL A 24 73.34 -29.87 -11.81
N LEU A 25 73.08 -30.48 -12.97
CA LEU A 25 71.83 -30.24 -13.71
C LEU A 25 70.62 -30.75 -12.92
N LEU A 26 70.72 -31.96 -12.34
CA LEU A 26 69.67 -32.56 -11.52
C LEU A 26 69.38 -31.73 -10.26
N THR A 27 70.42 -31.22 -9.58
CA THR A 27 70.22 -30.37 -8.40
C THR A 27 69.59 -29.03 -8.76
N MET A 28 69.94 -28.46 -9.92
CA MET A 28 69.30 -27.23 -10.41
C MET A 28 67.80 -27.45 -10.71
N ILE A 29 67.47 -28.54 -11.39
CA ILE A 29 66.07 -28.92 -11.68
C ILE A 29 65.30 -29.17 -10.37
N ALA A 30 65.90 -29.90 -9.42
CA ALA A 30 65.29 -30.17 -8.12
C ALA A 30 65.04 -28.89 -7.31
N THR A 31 65.98 -27.95 -7.34
CA THR A 31 65.84 -26.65 -6.65
C THR A 31 64.70 -25.83 -7.26
N ILE A 32 64.61 -25.77 -8.60
CA ILE A 32 63.52 -25.07 -9.30
C ILE A 32 62.17 -25.70 -8.92
N ALA A 33 62.05 -27.03 -8.95
CA ALA A 33 60.82 -27.73 -8.59
C ALA A 33 60.38 -27.45 -7.14
N ILE A 34 61.32 -27.44 -6.18
CA ILE A 34 61.04 -27.09 -4.79
C ILE A 34 60.57 -25.64 -4.66
N THR A 35 61.23 -24.69 -5.36
CA THR A 35 60.84 -23.28 -5.31
C THR A 35 59.45 -23.04 -5.93
N MET A 36 59.11 -23.74 -7.01
CA MET A 36 57.76 -23.70 -7.61
C MET A 36 56.71 -24.20 -6.62
N ASN A 37 56.94 -25.36 -5.97
CA ASN A 37 56.03 -25.88 -4.95
C ASN A 37 55.83 -24.90 -3.78
N ILE A 38 56.90 -24.25 -3.30
CA ILE A 38 56.79 -23.25 -2.23
C ILE A 38 55.97 -22.03 -2.67
N MET A 39 56.15 -21.57 -3.92
CA MET A 39 55.36 -20.46 -4.46
C MET A 39 53.89 -20.84 -4.63
N GLU A 40 53.59 -22.02 -5.16
CA GLU A 40 52.23 -22.51 -5.32
C GLU A 40 51.51 -22.65 -3.97
N ILE A 41 52.17 -23.20 -2.95
CA ILE A 41 51.61 -23.27 -1.59
C ILE A 41 51.33 -21.87 -1.04
N LYS A 42 52.23 -20.90 -1.23
CA LYS A 42 52.01 -19.52 -0.79
C LYS A 42 50.85 -18.85 -1.52
N ILE A 43 50.76 -19.02 -2.84
CA ILE A 43 49.66 -18.49 -3.65
C ILE A 43 48.33 -19.12 -3.19
N SER A 44 48.32 -20.44 -2.98
CA SER A 44 47.15 -21.17 -2.50
C SER A 44 46.70 -20.68 -1.11
N ASN A 45 47.63 -20.54 -0.17
CA ASN A 45 47.31 -20.06 1.18
C ASN A 45 46.81 -18.61 1.15
N ASN A 46 47.43 -17.74 0.35
CA ASN A 46 46.97 -16.36 0.20
C ASN A 46 45.58 -16.30 -0.43
N HIS A 47 45.29 -17.15 -1.41
CA HIS A 47 43.97 -17.24 -2.03
C HIS A 47 42.92 -17.77 -1.05
N GLU A 48 43.24 -18.80 -0.27
CA GLU A 48 42.37 -19.33 0.77
C GLU A 48 42.07 -18.28 1.85
N GLU A 49 43.09 -17.58 2.35
CA GLU A 49 42.93 -16.52 3.35
C GLU A 49 42.20 -15.29 2.80
N SER A 50 42.39 -14.95 1.52
CA SER A 50 41.61 -13.92 0.82
C SER A 50 40.12 -14.30 0.76
N ASN A 51 39.81 -15.55 0.46
CA ASN A 51 38.43 -16.03 0.39
C ASN A 51 37.76 -16.08 1.76
N LYS A 52 38.49 -16.48 2.80
CA LYS A 52 37.98 -16.42 4.19
C LYS A 52 37.62 -15.00 4.60
N ALA A 53 38.52 -14.04 4.37
CA ALA A 53 38.23 -12.63 4.64
C ALA A 53 37.00 -12.12 3.86
N PHE A 54 36.85 -12.55 2.61
CA PHE A 54 35.71 -12.17 1.79
C PHE A 54 34.39 -12.72 2.35
N TYR A 55 34.34 -14.01 2.70
CA TYR A 55 33.15 -14.63 3.28
C TYR A 55 32.78 -14.06 4.66
N ASP A 56 33.78 -13.69 5.47
CA ASP A 56 33.55 -13.03 6.74
C ASP A 56 32.96 -11.62 6.54
N ALA A 57 33.47 -10.85 5.57
CA ALA A 57 32.90 -9.54 5.22
C ALA A 57 31.48 -9.67 4.65
N GLU A 58 31.23 -10.68 3.81
CA GLU A 58 29.88 -10.96 3.28
C GLU A 58 28.91 -11.32 4.41
N SER A 59 29.36 -12.14 5.37
CA SER A 59 28.58 -12.49 6.57
C SER A 59 28.24 -11.26 7.41
N GLY A 60 29.16 -10.31 7.51
CA GLY A 60 28.92 -9.02 8.16
C GLY A 60 27.84 -8.20 7.46
N ILE A 61 27.83 -8.15 6.13
CA ILE A 61 26.76 -7.51 5.36
C ILE A 61 25.42 -8.20 5.60
N GLN A 62 25.36 -9.54 5.54
CA GLN A 62 24.11 -10.27 5.77
C GLN A 62 23.56 -10.05 7.19
N HIS A 63 24.44 -10.07 8.20
CA HIS A 63 24.03 -9.77 9.57
C HIS A 63 23.50 -8.33 9.71
N ALA A 64 24.15 -7.37 9.06
CA ALA A 64 23.71 -5.98 9.04
C ALA A 64 22.32 -5.81 8.43
N LEU A 65 22.04 -6.49 7.30
CA LEU A 65 20.73 -6.45 6.65
C LEU A 65 19.62 -7.01 7.54
N VAL A 66 19.89 -8.06 8.31
CA VAL A 66 18.93 -8.62 9.26
C VAL A 66 18.68 -7.67 10.42
N GLN A 67 19.71 -7.04 10.97
CA GLN A 67 19.54 -6.04 12.04
C GLN A 67 18.78 -4.81 11.55
N LEU A 68 19.09 -4.32 10.35
CA LEU A 68 18.34 -3.22 9.75
C LEU A 68 16.89 -3.60 9.47
N LYS A 69 16.58 -4.86 9.11
CA LYS A 69 15.19 -5.31 8.99
C LYS A 69 14.42 -5.06 10.30
N VAL A 70 14.99 -5.43 11.46
CA VAL A 70 14.37 -5.23 12.78
C VAL A 70 14.17 -3.74 13.07
N VAL A 71 15.15 -2.90 12.75
CA VAL A 71 14.99 -1.44 12.89
C VAL A 71 13.88 -0.91 11.98
N THR A 72 13.82 -1.37 10.73
CA THR A 72 12.81 -0.91 9.76
C THR A 72 11.40 -1.37 10.12
N THR A 73 11.23 -2.49 10.84
CA THR A 73 9.89 -2.92 11.30
C THR A 73 9.24 -1.94 12.28
N ASP A 74 10.04 -1.13 12.98
CA ASP A 74 9.56 -0.09 13.90
C ASP A 74 9.34 1.27 13.21
N TRP A 75 9.66 1.40 11.92
CA TRP A 75 9.45 2.63 11.18
C TRP A 75 7.94 2.91 11.02
N THR A 76 7.50 4.01 11.63
CA THR A 76 6.21 4.65 11.34
C THR A 76 6.44 5.82 10.39
N THR A 77 5.39 6.33 9.74
CA THR A 77 5.48 7.49 8.80
C THR A 77 6.16 8.73 9.41
N SER A 78 6.19 8.85 10.74
CA SER A 78 6.84 9.94 11.47
C SER A 78 8.30 9.66 11.92
N ASN A 79 8.77 8.42 11.80
CA ASN A 79 10.09 7.95 12.26
C ASN A 79 10.83 7.13 11.17
N SER A 80 10.61 7.49 9.91
CA SER A 80 10.94 6.71 8.71
C SER A 80 12.34 6.99 8.14
N ASN A 81 13.41 6.89 8.92
CA ASN A 81 14.77 7.11 8.41
C ASN A 81 15.87 6.42 9.23
N PHE A 82 17.11 6.46 8.73
CA PHE A 82 18.31 5.95 9.39
C PHE A 82 18.98 6.97 10.32
N THR A 83 18.39 8.14 10.57
CA THR A 83 18.97 9.21 11.42
C THR A 83 19.43 8.69 12.79
N THR A 84 18.69 7.74 13.37
CA THR A 84 19.09 7.13 14.66
C THR A 84 20.33 6.23 14.55
N GLN A 85 20.51 5.51 13.44
CA GLN A 85 21.69 4.68 13.18
C GLN A 85 22.90 5.51 12.74
N LEU A 86 22.64 6.69 12.19
CA LEU A 86 23.64 7.69 11.81
C LEU A 86 24.02 8.61 12.99
N ALA A 87 23.45 8.40 14.18
CA ALA A 87 23.74 9.21 15.35
C ALA A 87 25.25 9.20 15.67
N GLY A 88 25.86 10.37 15.64
CA GLY A 88 27.31 10.55 15.84
C GLY A 88 28.13 10.66 14.56
N ALA A 89 27.50 10.54 13.37
CA ALA A 89 28.14 10.90 12.12
C ALA A 89 28.45 12.41 12.09
N THR A 90 29.58 12.76 11.51
CA THR A 90 29.99 14.16 11.32
C THR A 90 30.62 14.31 9.94
N SER A 91 30.74 15.53 9.42
CA SER A 91 31.40 15.77 8.13
C SER A 91 32.87 15.29 8.11
N ALA A 92 33.53 15.24 9.27
CA ALA A 92 34.89 14.71 9.40
C ALA A 92 34.92 13.17 9.53
N ASN A 93 33.90 12.58 10.16
CA ASN A 93 33.76 11.13 10.36
C ASN A 93 32.34 10.69 10.00
N PRO A 94 32.06 10.43 8.70
CA PRO A 94 30.71 10.10 8.24
C PRO A 94 30.33 8.63 8.46
N TRP A 95 31.29 7.77 8.82
CA TRP A 95 31.06 6.35 9.09
C TRP A 95 30.86 6.12 10.58
N VAL A 96 29.73 5.54 10.94
CA VAL A 96 29.36 5.19 12.32
C VAL A 96 29.46 3.68 12.50
N ASN A 97 29.95 3.22 13.64
CA ASN A 97 29.96 1.80 13.96
C ASN A 97 28.53 1.29 14.14
N PHE A 98 28.16 0.26 13.38
CA PHE A 98 26.83 -0.33 13.43
C PHE A 98 26.85 -1.67 14.17
N LEU A 99 27.71 -2.59 13.75
CA LEU A 99 27.82 -3.94 14.34
C LEU A 99 29.28 -4.39 14.32
N SER A 100 29.62 -5.32 15.21
CA SER A 100 30.93 -5.98 15.19
C SER A 100 30.81 -7.42 15.69
N SER A 101 31.54 -8.33 15.08
CA SER A 101 31.70 -9.72 15.54
C SER A 101 33.14 -9.92 16.01
N GLY A 102 33.31 -10.52 17.19
CA GLY A 102 34.63 -10.73 17.80
C GLY A 102 35.38 -11.95 17.24
N ILE A 103 36.70 -11.98 17.49
CA ILE A 103 37.67 -12.98 16.96
C ILE A 103 37.33 -14.45 17.32
N PHE A 104 36.48 -14.70 18.33
CA PHE A 104 36.06 -16.05 18.75
C PHE A 104 34.59 -16.36 18.40
N SER A 105 33.97 -15.54 17.54
CA SER A 105 32.62 -15.74 17.08
C SER A 105 32.56 -16.86 16.04
N VAL A 106 31.54 -17.72 16.14
CA VAL A 106 31.21 -18.72 15.11
C VAL A 106 30.78 -18.05 13.79
N ALA A 107 30.50 -16.75 13.82
CA ALA A 107 30.01 -15.96 12.68
C ALA A 107 31.11 -15.23 11.88
N GLY A 108 32.40 -15.42 12.18
CA GLY A 108 33.52 -14.75 11.49
C GLY A 108 33.95 -13.43 12.13
N ASN A 109 35.08 -12.86 11.69
CA ASN A 109 35.65 -11.60 12.22
C ASN A 109 35.37 -10.43 11.28
N TYR A 110 34.46 -9.54 11.68
CA TYR A 110 34.13 -8.35 10.89
C TYR A 110 33.68 -7.17 11.75
N VAL A 111 33.86 -5.98 11.19
CA VAL A 111 33.30 -4.72 11.69
C VAL A 111 32.41 -4.13 10.61
N VAL A 112 31.17 -3.80 10.96
CA VAL A 112 30.20 -3.15 10.08
C VAL A 112 30.05 -1.70 10.48
N THR A 113 30.20 -0.82 9.50
CA THR A 113 29.95 0.61 9.62
C THR A 113 28.85 1.05 8.67
N ILE A 114 28.14 2.11 9.04
CA ILE A 114 27.04 2.70 8.28
C ILE A 114 27.32 4.18 8.00
N LYS A 115 26.90 4.67 6.85
CA LYS A 115 27.06 6.07 6.43
C LYS A 115 25.85 6.47 5.58
N ASP A 116 25.45 7.73 5.70
CA ASP A 116 24.47 8.37 4.84
C ASP A 116 24.95 8.52 3.37
N ASP A 117 24.05 8.40 2.40
CA ASP A 117 24.41 8.53 0.99
C ASP A 117 24.63 9.99 0.53
N ASN A 118 24.23 10.96 1.35
CA ASN A 118 24.37 12.41 1.16
C ASN A 118 23.77 12.88 -0.17
N ASP A 119 22.64 12.31 -0.61
CA ASP A 119 21.99 12.70 -1.86
C ASP A 119 21.05 13.91 -1.71
N GLU A 120 20.95 14.48 -0.51
CA GLU A 120 20.03 15.56 -0.20
C GLU A 120 20.37 16.87 -0.92
N THR A 121 19.33 17.52 -1.44
CA THR A 121 19.44 18.90 -1.93
C THR A 121 19.54 19.88 -0.75
N GLY A 122 20.73 20.39 -0.44
CA GLY A 122 20.92 21.40 0.61
C GLY A 122 22.23 21.28 1.36
N ILE A 123 22.21 21.65 2.65
CA ILE A 123 23.35 21.43 3.55
C ILE A 123 23.38 19.94 3.88
N LEU A 124 24.42 19.25 3.41
CA LEU A 124 24.66 17.84 3.68
C LEU A 124 24.91 17.66 5.19
N ASP A 125 23.99 16.96 5.87
CA ASP A 125 24.15 16.56 7.27
C ASP A 125 24.33 15.04 7.33
N PRO A 126 25.56 14.53 7.53
CA PRO A 126 25.84 13.10 7.55
C PRO A 126 25.10 12.31 8.64
N ALA A 127 24.49 12.99 9.62
CA ALA A 127 23.71 12.39 10.68
C ALA A 127 22.21 12.32 10.38
N SER A 128 21.75 12.93 9.28
CA SER A 128 20.34 12.97 8.89
C SER A 128 20.15 12.23 7.57
N ASP A 129 19.21 11.30 7.54
CA ASP A 129 18.77 10.61 6.32
C ASP A 129 17.32 11.01 6.02
N ASN A 130 17.02 11.36 4.76
CA ASN A 130 15.65 11.69 4.33
C ASN A 130 15.11 10.82 3.19
N ASN A 131 15.95 9.96 2.62
CA ASN A 131 15.61 9.17 1.43
C ASN A 131 15.55 7.65 1.74
N ARG A 132 15.94 7.24 2.96
CA ARG A 132 16.05 5.86 3.44
C ARG A 132 17.12 5.07 2.71
N ARG A 133 18.22 5.70 2.35
CA ARG A 133 19.36 5.06 1.68
C ARG A 133 20.63 5.31 2.46
N VAL A 134 21.38 4.23 2.63
CA VAL A 134 22.63 4.27 3.39
C VAL A 134 23.64 3.32 2.79
N TYR A 135 24.91 3.69 2.91
CA TYR A 135 26.01 2.79 2.66
C TYR A 135 26.29 1.95 3.90
N ILE A 136 26.42 0.64 3.72
CA ILE A 136 26.92 -0.28 4.72
C ILE A 136 28.26 -0.79 4.24
N ARG A 137 29.26 -0.75 5.12
CA ARG A 137 30.58 -1.29 4.86
C ARG A 137 30.91 -2.36 5.89
N SER A 138 31.24 -3.56 5.43
CA SER A 138 31.79 -4.61 6.27
C SER A 138 33.27 -4.80 5.95
N GLU A 139 34.10 -4.69 6.99
CA GLU A 139 35.52 -4.95 6.95
C GLU A 139 35.84 -6.22 7.73
N SER A 140 36.53 -7.16 7.10
CA SER A 140 37.05 -8.37 7.74
C SER A 140 38.57 -8.41 7.67
N ASN A 141 39.16 -8.94 8.75
CA ASN A 141 40.58 -9.20 8.87
C ASN A 141 40.79 -10.65 9.38
N THR A 142 41.56 -11.46 8.65
CA THR A 142 41.94 -12.79 9.15
C THR A 142 43.14 -12.70 10.08
N LEU A 143 43.35 -13.75 10.88
CA LEU A 143 44.49 -13.87 11.80
C LEU A 143 45.86 -13.79 11.09
N PHE A 144 45.90 -14.09 9.79
CA PHE A 144 47.11 -14.08 8.98
C PHE A 144 47.27 -12.81 8.14
N GLY A 145 46.47 -11.77 8.40
CA GLY A 145 46.63 -10.43 7.84
C GLY A 145 45.96 -10.21 6.48
N SER A 146 45.12 -11.14 6.03
CA SER A 146 44.25 -10.90 4.86
C SER A 146 43.11 -9.96 5.25
N ARG A 147 42.91 -8.90 4.46
CA ARG A 147 41.86 -7.90 4.68
C ARG A 147 40.94 -7.82 3.47
N LYS A 148 39.63 -7.83 3.71
CA LYS A 148 38.61 -7.60 2.69
C LYS A 148 37.56 -6.63 3.18
N VAL A 149 37.15 -5.73 2.29
CA VAL A 149 36.14 -4.71 2.59
C VAL A 149 35.07 -4.78 1.50
N ILE A 150 33.84 -5.00 1.92
CA ILE A 150 32.66 -4.97 1.04
C ILE A 150 31.82 -3.77 1.43
N GLU A 151 31.35 -3.03 0.44
CA GLU A 151 30.43 -1.92 0.63
C GLU A 151 29.20 -2.11 -0.22
N VAL A 152 28.03 -1.88 0.37
CA VAL A 152 26.72 -1.99 -0.27
C VAL A 152 25.93 -0.71 -0.05
N LEU A 153 25.24 -0.25 -1.09
CA LEU A 153 24.18 0.76 -0.95
C LEU A 153 22.88 0.02 -0.69
N VAL A 154 22.21 0.32 0.41
CA VAL A 154 20.93 -0.28 0.76
C VAL A 154 19.82 0.76 0.82
N GLU A 155 18.60 0.30 0.57
CA GLU A 155 17.38 1.08 0.71
C GLU A 155 16.45 0.39 1.72
N GLY A 156 16.06 1.14 2.76
CA GLY A 156 15.12 0.68 3.77
C GLY A 156 13.67 0.70 3.27
N TYR A 157 12.87 -0.26 3.71
CA TYR A 157 11.45 -0.33 3.37
C TYR A 157 10.58 0.16 4.52
N LEU A 158 9.54 0.93 4.21
CA LEU A 158 8.46 1.17 5.17
C LEU A 158 7.49 0.00 5.22
N PRO A 159 6.90 -0.28 6.40
CA PRO A 159 5.71 -1.10 6.46
C PRO A 159 4.69 -0.58 5.44
N LYS A 160 4.25 -1.45 4.54
CA LYS A 160 3.29 -1.05 3.50
C LYS A 160 1.90 -1.21 4.08
N ASP A 161 1.21 -0.09 4.26
CA ASP A 161 -0.21 -0.13 4.60
C ASP A 161 -0.98 -0.68 3.38
N VAL A 162 -1.57 -1.85 3.56
CA VAL A 162 -2.46 -2.50 2.60
C VAL A 162 -3.90 -2.54 3.11
N SER A 163 -4.23 -1.69 4.08
CA SER A 163 -5.60 -1.39 4.47
C SER A 163 -6.45 -1.12 3.24
N VAL A 164 -7.68 -1.64 3.27
CA VAL A 164 -8.66 -1.41 2.19
C VAL A 164 -8.90 0.08 1.97
N TRP A 165 -8.79 0.88 3.04
CA TRP A 165 -9.04 2.31 3.08
C TRP A 165 -7.88 3.18 2.58
N ASN A 166 -6.70 2.60 2.31
CA ASN A 166 -5.58 3.29 1.66
C ASN A 166 -5.56 3.03 0.14
N ASN A 167 -6.73 3.06 -0.49
CA ASN A 167 -6.90 2.89 -1.94
C ASN A 167 -7.99 3.84 -2.44
N GLY A 168 -7.99 4.19 -3.73
CA GLY A 168 -9.18 4.76 -4.36
C GLY A 168 -10.25 3.69 -4.54
N ILE A 169 -9.83 2.48 -4.91
CA ILE A 169 -10.70 1.30 -5.04
C ILE A 169 -10.06 0.08 -4.37
N PHE A 170 -10.84 -0.61 -3.54
CA PHE A 170 -10.56 -1.95 -3.06
C PHE A 170 -11.75 -2.86 -3.41
N SER A 171 -11.50 -3.98 -4.09
CA SER A 171 -12.59 -4.86 -4.52
C SER A 171 -12.29 -6.35 -4.40
N GLY A 172 -13.34 -7.10 -4.03
CA GLY A 172 -13.31 -8.52 -3.69
C GLY A 172 -13.54 -9.45 -4.89
N SER A 173 -14.66 -10.17 -4.85
CA SER A 173 -14.93 -11.32 -5.73
C SER A 173 -15.36 -10.99 -7.17
N GLY A 174 -15.82 -9.77 -7.42
CA GLY A 174 -16.49 -9.39 -8.65
C GLY A 174 -17.86 -10.02 -8.85
N GLN A 175 -18.48 -9.71 -9.99
CA GLN A 175 -19.73 -10.30 -10.49
C GLN A 175 -19.67 -10.43 -12.01
N ALA A 176 -20.22 -11.52 -12.57
CA ALA A 176 -20.32 -11.75 -14.02
C ALA A 176 -18.97 -11.65 -14.77
N GLY A 177 -17.90 -12.20 -14.18
CA GLY A 177 -16.56 -12.23 -14.79
C GLY A 177 -15.78 -10.92 -14.71
N LYS A 178 -16.34 -9.84 -14.14
CA LYS A 178 -15.66 -8.55 -13.95
C LYS A 178 -15.67 -8.13 -12.50
N ILE A 179 -14.64 -7.42 -12.07
CA ILE A 179 -14.59 -6.78 -10.75
C ILE A 179 -14.97 -5.30 -10.88
N ILE A 180 -14.46 -4.64 -11.91
CA ILE A 180 -14.85 -3.28 -12.27
C ILE A 180 -15.47 -3.31 -13.66
N LYS A 181 -16.69 -2.79 -13.78
CA LYS A 181 -17.38 -2.62 -15.06
C LYS A 181 -17.44 -1.16 -15.46
N GLY A 182 -17.23 -0.89 -16.74
CA GLY A 182 -17.40 0.43 -17.33
C GLY A 182 -16.09 1.21 -17.39
N LYS A 183 -16.10 2.30 -18.17
CA LYS A 183 -14.95 3.19 -18.29
C LYS A 183 -14.77 3.93 -16.97
N VAL A 184 -13.54 3.98 -16.46
CA VAL A 184 -13.24 4.61 -15.17
C VAL A 184 -11.97 5.44 -15.25
N ILE A 185 -11.95 6.53 -14.49
CA ILE A 185 -10.73 7.27 -14.19
C ILE A 185 -10.49 7.13 -12.68
N ILE A 186 -9.33 6.64 -12.29
CA ILE A 186 -8.97 6.46 -10.89
C ILE A 186 -7.68 7.22 -10.64
N SER A 187 -7.64 8.05 -9.61
CA SER A 187 -6.43 8.71 -9.14
C SER A 187 -6.08 8.14 -7.77
N GLY A 188 -5.06 7.28 -7.71
CA GLY A 188 -4.60 6.60 -6.50
C GLY A 188 -4.43 5.10 -6.68
N SER A 189 -4.23 4.42 -5.56
CA SER A 189 -4.04 2.98 -5.47
C SER A 189 -5.33 2.21 -5.80
N VAL A 190 -5.16 1.06 -6.43
CA VAL A 190 -6.23 0.12 -6.77
C VAL A 190 -5.82 -1.27 -6.31
N HIS A 191 -6.72 -1.97 -5.62
CA HIS A 191 -6.48 -3.32 -5.16
C HIS A 191 -7.66 -4.24 -5.48
N LEU A 192 -7.43 -5.21 -6.36
CA LEU A 192 -8.43 -6.19 -6.80
C LEU A 192 -8.01 -7.59 -6.37
N LEU A 193 -8.88 -8.28 -5.64
CA LEU A 193 -8.56 -9.60 -5.12
C LEU A 193 -8.92 -10.74 -6.08
N GLY A 194 -10.11 -10.71 -6.68
CA GLY A 194 -10.59 -11.80 -7.54
C GLY A 194 -10.90 -13.10 -6.78
N GLU A 195 -11.18 -12.99 -5.49
CA GLU A 195 -11.55 -14.08 -4.59
C GLU A 195 -12.69 -13.66 -3.67
N ASN A 196 -13.43 -14.63 -3.14
CA ASN A 196 -14.45 -14.37 -2.13
C ASN A 196 -13.82 -14.13 -0.75
N SER A 197 -14.67 -13.81 0.23
CA SER A 197 -14.26 -13.58 1.64
C SER A 197 -13.52 -14.76 2.28
N SER A 198 -13.65 -15.98 1.72
CA SER A 198 -12.91 -17.17 2.16
C SER A 198 -11.54 -17.33 1.50
N GLY A 199 -11.16 -16.45 0.56
CA GLY A 199 -9.93 -16.54 -0.22
C GLY A 199 -10.00 -17.56 -1.36
N VAL A 200 -11.20 -17.98 -1.76
CA VAL A 200 -11.39 -18.84 -2.92
C VAL A 200 -11.53 -17.95 -4.14
N GLN A 201 -10.65 -18.14 -5.13
CA GLN A 201 -10.71 -17.47 -6.41
C GLN A 201 -12.10 -17.64 -7.05
N THR A 202 -12.76 -16.51 -7.35
CA THR A 202 -14.12 -16.49 -7.91
C THR A 202 -14.14 -16.11 -9.39
N VAL A 203 -13.05 -15.54 -9.88
CA VAL A 203 -12.86 -15.16 -11.28
C VAL A 203 -11.80 -16.07 -11.89
N GLY A 204 -12.09 -16.67 -13.03
CA GLY A 204 -11.25 -17.69 -13.67
C GLY A 204 -11.57 -19.15 -13.31
N TYR A 205 -12.70 -19.45 -12.65
CA TYR A 205 -13.07 -20.83 -12.22
C TYR A 205 -14.04 -21.56 -13.17
N ALA A 206 -13.99 -21.31 -14.47
CA ALA A 206 -14.69 -22.13 -15.45
C ALA A 206 -13.69 -22.79 -16.42
N ASP A 207 -13.86 -24.10 -16.62
CA ASP A 207 -13.17 -25.03 -17.53
C ASP A 207 -13.31 -24.69 -19.04
N THR A 208 -13.56 -23.42 -19.34
CA THR A 208 -13.56 -22.85 -20.67
C THR A 208 -12.98 -21.46 -20.52
N ALA A 209 -11.89 -21.18 -21.23
CA ALA A 209 -11.04 -19.99 -21.20
C ALA A 209 -11.74 -18.65 -21.55
N VAL A 210 -12.92 -18.41 -21.01
CA VAL A 210 -13.73 -17.21 -21.23
C VAL A 210 -13.70 -16.43 -19.93
N ASP A 211 -12.90 -15.37 -19.96
CA ASP A 211 -12.87 -14.24 -19.01
C ASP A 211 -12.05 -14.45 -17.73
N LEU A 212 -10.73 -14.53 -17.91
CA LEU A 212 -9.76 -14.12 -16.89
C LEU A 212 -9.71 -12.59 -16.72
N GLU A 213 -10.24 -11.81 -17.65
CA GLU A 213 -10.15 -10.36 -17.63
C GLU A 213 -11.11 -9.75 -16.61
N ILE A 214 -10.58 -9.21 -15.51
CA ILE A 214 -11.36 -8.67 -14.39
C ILE A 214 -11.52 -7.14 -14.44
N LEU A 215 -10.66 -6.48 -15.21
CA LEU A 215 -10.60 -5.04 -15.41
C LEU A 215 -10.34 -4.77 -16.89
N ASP A 216 -11.27 -4.04 -17.50
CA ASP A 216 -11.17 -3.51 -18.86
C ASP A 216 -11.01 -1.99 -18.76
N LEU A 217 -9.86 -1.50 -19.17
CA LEU A 217 -9.63 -0.07 -19.36
C LEU A 217 -9.62 0.22 -20.86
N SER A 218 -10.68 0.84 -21.36
CA SER A 218 -10.80 1.20 -22.77
C SER A 218 -10.99 2.70 -23.00
N GLY A 219 -10.55 3.17 -24.16
CA GLY A 219 -10.74 4.55 -24.59
C GLY A 219 -9.79 5.50 -23.88
N LYS A 220 -10.29 6.32 -22.93
CA LYS A 220 -9.48 7.26 -22.13
C LYS A 220 -9.48 6.92 -20.64
N ALA A 221 -9.84 5.68 -20.31
CA ALA A 221 -9.80 5.18 -18.95
C ALA A 221 -8.34 5.21 -18.45
N ARG A 222 -8.13 5.60 -17.19
CA ARG A 222 -6.77 5.70 -16.65
C ARG A 222 -6.71 5.46 -15.15
N ILE A 223 -5.57 4.99 -14.69
CA ILE A 223 -5.20 4.98 -13.28
C ILE A 223 -4.01 5.92 -13.12
N SER A 224 -4.12 6.98 -12.31
CA SER A 224 -3.09 8.03 -12.15
C SER A 224 -2.60 8.15 -10.71
N ASN A 225 -1.45 8.79 -10.52
CA ASN A 225 -0.78 8.92 -9.23
C ASN A 225 -0.83 10.34 -8.62
N ASN A 226 -1.75 11.19 -9.08
CA ASN A 226 -1.85 12.57 -8.63
C ASN A 226 -3.30 13.08 -8.74
N TYR A 227 -3.56 14.30 -8.27
CA TYR A 227 -4.89 14.94 -8.35
C TYR A 227 -5.15 15.67 -9.67
N TYR A 228 -4.46 15.31 -10.77
CA TYR A 228 -4.71 15.93 -12.07
C TYR A 228 -6.15 15.67 -12.55
N GLY A 229 -6.85 16.76 -12.90
CA GLY A 229 -8.25 16.72 -13.33
C GLY A 229 -9.26 16.71 -12.19
N LEU A 230 -8.83 16.83 -10.93
CA LEU A 230 -9.73 17.03 -9.80
C LEU A 230 -10.46 18.37 -9.89
N VAL A 231 -11.78 18.35 -9.75
CA VAL A 231 -12.61 19.57 -9.75
C VAL A 231 -12.31 20.44 -8.52
N THR A 232 -12.23 21.75 -8.71
CA THR A 232 -11.78 22.70 -7.66
C THR A 232 -12.64 22.64 -6.40
N GLY A 233 -13.96 22.52 -6.55
CA GLY A 233 -14.88 22.39 -5.42
C GLY A 233 -14.64 21.15 -4.56
N LEU A 234 -14.10 20.07 -5.13
CA LEU A 234 -13.72 18.86 -4.39
C LEU A 234 -12.28 18.96 -3.85
N LEU A 235 -11.37 19.57 -4.61
CA LEU A 235 -10.01 19.87 -4.16
C LEU A 235 -10.00 20.73 -2.89
N ASP A 236 -10.90 21.70 -2.78
CA ASP A 236 -11.04 22.58 -1.61
C ASP A 236 -11.54 21.85 -0.35
N LYS A 237 -12.03 20.61 -0.49
CA LYS A 237 -12.58 19.80 0.59
C LYS A 237 -11.59 18.76 1.12
N ILE A 238 -10.63 18.34 0.32
CA ILE A 238 -9.67 17.30 0.67
C ILE A 238 -8.30 17.87 1.05
N PRO A 239 -7.49 17.15 1.85
CA PRO A 239 -6.17 17.63 2.27
C PRO A 239 -5.21 17.76 1.09
N ASP A 240 -4.26 18.68 1.22
CA ASP A 240 -3.19 18.82 0.22
C ASP A 240 -2.20 17.65 0.33
N LEU A 241 -1.62 17.28 -0.81
CA LEU A 241 -0.53 16.31 -0.83
C LEU A 241 0.72 16.97 -0.24
N THR A 242 1.27 16.35 0.80
CA THR A 242 2.38 16.92 1.59
C THR A 242 3.76 16.67 0.97
N ASN A 243 3.85 15.83 -0.07
CA ASN A 243 5.11 15.56 -0.75
C ASN A 243 5.36 16.56 -1.90
N SER A 244 6.64 16.88 -2.12
CA SER A 244 7.08 17.86 -3.13
C SER A 244 6.77 17.46 -4.56
N SER A 245 6.54 16.17 -4.82
CA SER A 245 6.19 15.61 -6.13
C SER A 245 4.67 15.53 -6.37
N GLN A 246 3.83 16.03 -5.45
CA GLN A 246 2.36 15.97 -5.54
C GLN A 246 1.81 14.58 -5.93
N SER A 247 2.38 13.54 -5.32
CA SER A 247 2.08 12.11 -5.53
C SER A 247 1.06 11.57 -4.52
N LEU A 248 0.26 10.59 -4.95
CA LEU A 248 -0.63 9.79 -4.13
C LEU A 248 0.03 8.51 -3.59
N ASN A 249 1.31 8.25 -3.92
CA ASN A 249 1.99 6.97 -3.70
C ASN A 249 1.15 5.78 -4.22
N GLY A 250 0.55 5.99 -5.39
CA GLY A 250 -0.43 5.15 -6.05
C GLY A 250 0.17 3.83 -6.50
N ILE A 251 -0.47 2.74 -6.11
CA ILE A 251 -0.04 1.38 -6.40
C ILE A 251 -1.21 0.55 -6.89
N MET A 252 -1.03 -0.12 -8.01
CA MET A 252 -2.00 -1.07 -8.54
C MET A 252 -1.64 -2.50 -8.17
N ARG A 253 -2.60 -3.23 -7.61
CA ARG A 253 -2.46 -4.63 -7.19
C ARG A 253 -3.63 -5.45 -7.71
N VAL A 254 -3.33 -6.55 -8.37
CA VAL A 254 -4.30 -7.53 -8.84
C VAL A 254 -3.81 -8.91 -8.43
N LYS A 255 -4.58 -9.57 -7.56
CA LYS A 255 -4.22 -10.89 -7.01
C LYS A 255 -4.66 -12.04 -7.92
N HIS A 256 -5.89 -11.99 -8.43
CA HIS A 256 -6.42 -12.95 -9.40
C HIS A 256 -7.18 -12.23 -10.51
N GLY A 257 -6.88 -12.59 -11.76
CA GLY A 257 -7.43 -12.02 -12.97
C GLY A 257 -6.44 -11.18 -13.78
N ARG A 258 -6.74 -11.05 -15.07
CA ARG A 258 -6.02 -10.27 -16.07
C ARG A 258 -6.60 -8.86 -16.23
N VAL A 259 -5.77 -7.96 -16.70
CA VAL A 259 -6.13 -6.58 -17.02
C VAL A 259 -6.00 -6.35 -18.51
N SER A 260 -7.02 -5.76 -19.13
CA SER A 260 -6.97 -5.32 -20.53
C SER A 260 -6.84 -3.81 -20.62
N LEU A 261 -6.05 -3.35 -21.59
CA LEU A 261 -5.79 -1.95 -21.89
C LEU A 261 -6.00 -1.71 -23.40
N GLU A 262 -7.03 -0.96 -23.75
CA GLU A 262 -7.38 -0.68 -25.15
C GLU A 262 -7.51 0.83 -25.46
N GLY A 263 -7.10 1.21 -26.67
CA GLY A 263 -7.16 2.61 -27.13
C GLY A 263 -6.09 3.47 -26.48
N ASP A 264 -6.47 4.62 -25.92
CA ASP A 264 -5.57 5.55 -25.23
C ASP A 264 -5.60 5.35 -23.70
N SER A 265 -5.95 4.15 -23.23
CA SER A 265 -5.94 3.84 -21.80
C SER A 265 -4.52 3.78 -21.26
N GLN A 266 -4.34 4.08 -19.97
CA GLN A 266 -3.02 4.02 -19.35
C GLN A 266 -3.07 3.76 -17.84
N ILE A 267 -2.05 3.06 -17.33
CA ILE A 267 -1.76 2.93 -15.90
C ILE A 267 -0.50 3.75 -15.61
N GLY A 268 -0.64 4.82 -14.84
CA GLY A 268 0.32 5.91 -14.80
C GLY A 268 0.32 6.73 -16.10
N ALA A 269 1.24 7.68 -16.19
CA ALA A 269 1.56 8.39 -17.42
C ALA A 269 3.09 8.60 -17.51
N PRO A 270 3.63 8.87 -18.71
CA PRO A 270 5.03 9.24 -18.85
C PRO A 270 5.33 10.46 -17.98
N GLU A 271 6.43 10.43 -17.22
CA GLU A 271 6.87 11.60 -16.44
C GLU A 271 7.04 12.82 -17.34
N THR A 272 6.26 13.85 -17.05
CA THR A 272 6.39 15.16 -17.67
C THR A 272 7.24 16.07 -16.78
N THR A 273 7.78 17.17 -17.30
CA THR A 273 8.54 18.15 -16.48
C THR A 273 7.65 18.98 -15.54
N THR A 274 6.45 18.49 -15.22
CA THR A 274 5.52 19.15 -14.31
C THR A 274 5.89 18.82 -12.86
N SER A 275 5.35 19.57 -11.89
CA SER A 275 5.58 19.33 -10.46
C SER A 275 4.84 18.10 -9.92
N TYR A 276 4.13 17.36 -10.77
CA TYR A 276 3.35 16.18 -10.41
C TYR A 276 4.10 14.90 -10.78
N LYS A 277 4.00 13.89 -9.93
CA LYS A 277 4.42 12.53 -10.24
C LYS A 277 3.34 11.84 -11.06
N ASP A 278 3.69 11.39 -12.26
CA ASP A 278 2.78 10.81 -13.25
C ASP A 278 2.85 9.27 -13.27
N THR A 279 4.02 8.69 -12.99
CA THR A 279 4.26 7.26 -12.88
C THR A 279 3.64 6.69 -11.61
N MET A 280 3.23 5.43 -11.68
CA MET A 280 2.83 4.66 -10.50
C MET A 280 4.05 4.22 -9.69
N ASP A 281 3.94 4.24 -8.37
CA ASP A 281 4.98 3.72 -7.46
C ASP A 281 5.16 2.20 -7.61
N GLY A 282 4.14 1.51 -8.10
CA GLY A 282 4.23 0.12 -8.48
C GLY A 282 2.96 -0.45 -9.12
N VAL A 283 3.15 -1.42 -10.00
CA VAL A 283 2.07 -2.16 -10.65
C VAL A 283 2.36 -3.66 -10.50
N TYR A 284 1.42 -4.37 -9.90
CA TYR A 284 1.55 -5.76 -9.48
C TYR A 284 0.33 -6.55 -9.98
N ILE A 285 0.45 -7.30 -11.08
CA ILE A 285 -0.67 -8.05 -11.68
C ILE A 285 -0.26 -9.53 -11.81
N ALA A 286 -0.79 -10.37 -10.91
CA ALA A 286 -0.33 -11.75 -10.76
C ALA A 286 -0.53 -12.60 -12.03
N ASP A 287 -1.70 -12.47 -12.68
CA ASP A 287 -2.08 -13.29 -13.84
C ASP A 287 -1.76 -12.62 -15.19
N GLY A 288 -1.11 -11.45 -15.17
CA GLY A 288 -0.68 -10.68 -16.33
C GLY A 288 -1.78 -9.87 -17.03
N TYR A 289 -1.49 -9.44 -18.25
CA TYR A 289 -2.41 -8.67 -19.09
C TYR A 289 -3.22 -9.58 -20.03
N SER A 290 -4.35 -9.08 -20.53
CA SER A 290 -5.15 -9.77 -21.55
C SER A 290 -4.34 -9.94 -22.83
N GLU A 291 -3.71 -8.87 -23.31
CA GLU A 291 -2.78 -8.88 -24.44
C GLU A 291 -1.35 -8.54 -23.99
N PRO A 292 -0.30 -9.16 -24.55
CA PRO A 292 1.08 -8.88 -24.16
C PRO A 292 1.51 -7.42 -24.34
N ASP A 293 0.95 -6.73 -25.34
CA ASP A 293 1.32 -5.35 -25.70
C ASP A 293 0.70 -4.28 -24.79
N ASP A 294 -0.30 -4.65 -23.97
CA ASP A 294 -0.94 -3.79 -22.98
C ASP A 294 0.07 -3.19 -21.99
N VAL A 295 1.17 -3.91 -21.74
CA VAL A 295 2.27 -3.49 -20.88
C VAL A 295 2.93 -2.18 -21.35
N ASN A 296 2.84 -1.84 -22.63
CA ASN A 296 3.39 -0.61 -23.20
C ASN A 296 2.62 0.64 -22.75
N GLN A 297 1.42 0.47 -22.19
CA GLN A 297 0.58 1.55 -21.65
C GLN A 297 0.72 1.69 -20.12
N VAL A 298 1.77 1.08 -19.55
CA VAL A 298 2.02 1.06 -18.11
C VAL A 298 3.31 1.80 -17.77
N PHE A 299 3.16 2.84 -16.95
CA PHE A 299 4.22 3.74 -16.54
C PHE A 299 4.42 3.65 -15.02
N THR A 300 5.56 3.11 -14.60
CA THR A 300 5.88 2.91 -13.19
C THR A 300 7.37 3.16 -12.93
N ASP A 301 7.69 3.60 -11.72
CA ASP A 301 9.09 3.78 -11.25
C ASP A 301 9.89 2.47 -11.28
N LYS A 302 9.19 1.33 -11.30
CA LYS A 302 9.82 0.02 -11.29
C LYS A 302 10.05 -0.49 -12.72
N ALA A 303 11.28 -0.35 -13.20
CA ALA A 303 11.68 -0.91 -14.49
C ALA A 303 11.62 -2.46 -14.49
N GLY A 304 10.92 -3.04 -15.47
CA GLY A 304 11.12 -4.42 -15.92
C GLY A 304 10.58 -5.56 -15.06
N VAL A 305 9.67 -5.31 -14.10
CA VAL A 305 9.02 -6.40 -13.33
C VAL A 305 7.52 -6.14 -13.22
N TYR A 306 6.76 -6.61 -14.21
CA TYR A 306 5.30 -6.47 -14.30
C TYR A 306 4.52 -7.59 -13.60
N ASN A 307 5.23 -8.48 -12.87
CA ASN A 307 4.64 -9.60 -12.15
C ASN A 307 5.34 -9.82 -10.80
N ASP A 308 5.67 -8.73 -10.09
CA ASP A 308 6.03 -8.88 -8.69
C ASP A 308 4.74 -9.23 -7.94
N THR A 309 4.70 -10.38 -7.30
CA THR A 309 3.54 -10.77 -6.50
C THR A 309 3.80 -10.30 -5.07
N ILE A 310 2.79 -9.79 -4.39
CA ILE A 310 2.86 -9.64 -2.92
C ILE A 310 3.34 -11.00 -2.37
N PRO A 311 4.30 -11.07 -1.42
CA PRO A 311 4.74 -12.36 -0.91
C PRO A 311 3.55 -13.24 -0.48
N PRO A 312 3.55 -14.55 -0.81
CA PRO A 312 2.38 -15.42 -0.61
C PRO A 312 1.85 -15.43 0.83
N ASP A 313 2.75 -15.30 1.81
CA ASP A 313 2.45 -15.17 3.23
C ASP A 313 1.61 -13.92 3.55
N LEU A 314 1.86 -12.82 2.84
CA LEU A 314 1.16 -11.55 3.01
C LEU A 314 -0.11 -11.44 2.17
N GLN A 315 -0.18 -12.13 1.03
CA GLN A 315 -1.41 -12.23 0.23
C GLN A 315 -2.54 -12.93 0.97
N SER A 316 -2.24 -13.85 1.87
CA SER A 316 -3.24 -14.59 2.64
C SER A 316 -3.94 -13.72 3.71
N GLN A 317 -3.31 -12.61 4.09
CA GLN A 317 -3.81 -11.70 5.13
C GLN A 317 -4.75 -10.63 4.57
N ILE A 318 -4.61 -10.30 3.29
CA ILE A 318 -5.45 -9.32 2.60
C ILE A 318 -6.71 -10.05 2.12
N LYS A 319 -7.86 -9.70 2.70
CA LYS A 319 -9.16 -10.26 2.32
C LYS A 319 -10.21 -9.16 2.26
N MET A 320 -11.24 -9.38 1.46
CA MET A 320 -12.41 -8.49 1.44
C MET A 320 -13.09 -8.49 2.82
N PRO A 321 -13.23 -7.33 3.48
CA PRO A 321 -13.99 -7.26 4.71
C PRO A 321 -15.48 -7.50 4.44
N SER A 322 -16.15 -8.17 5.37
CA SER A 322 -17.59 -8.44 5.34
C SER A 322 -18.24 -7.91 6.62
N LEU A 323 -19.49 -7.49 6.53
CA LEU A 323 -20.33 -7.16 7.68
C LEU A 323 -20.51 -8.33 8.65
N SER A 324 -20.33 -9.56 8.16
CA SER A 324 -20.37 -10.78 8.98
C SER A 324 -19.07 -11.05 9.75
N ASN A 325 -17.96 -10.40 9.38
CA ASN A 325 -16.68 -10.58 10.07
C ASN A 325 -16.74 -10.01 11.48
N GLU A 326 -15.97 -10.62 12.38
CA GLU A 326 -15.88 -10.17 13.77
C GLU A 326 -15.08 -8.87 13.89
N ILE A 327 -15.65 -7.87 14.56
CA ILE A 327 -14.95 -6.65 15.00
C ILE A 327 -14.44 -6.81 16.44
N LEU A 328 -15.15 -7.59 17.26
CA LEU A 328 -14.76 -8.04 18.60
C LEU A 328 -15.05 -9.54 18.69
N PRO A 329 -14.39 -10.29 19.59
CA PRO A 329 -14.63 -11.73 19.73
C PRO A 329 -16.12 -12.06 19.85
N GLY A 330 -16.67 -12.80 18.89
CA GLY A 330 -18.09 -13.19 18.84
C GLY A 330 -19.08 -12.08 18.45
N VAL A 331 -18.63 -10.89 18.04
CA VAL A 331 -19.49 -9.77 17.59
C VAL A 331 -19.11 -9.35 16.18
N SER A 332 -20.03 -9.53 15.23
CA SER A 332 -19.85 -9.10 13.84
C SER A 332 -19.93 -7.57 13.70
N TYR A 333 -19.36 -7.01 12.61
CA TYR A 333 -19.53 -5.60 12.26
C TYR A 333 -21.01 -5.20 12.19
N GLN A 334 -21.85 -6.02 11.56
CA GLN A 334 -23.29 -5.76 11.46
C GLN A 334 -23.94 -5.63 12.84
N ASN A 335 -23.70 -6.59 13.72
CA ASN A 335 -24.29 -6.59 15.07
C ASN A 335 -23.76 -5.42 15.90
N TRP A 336 -22.48 -5.10 15.74
CA TRP A 336 -21.87 -3.98 16.44
C TRP A 336 -22.46 -2.64 16.00
N LEU A 337 -22.62 -2.41 14.69
CA LEU A 337 -23.22 -1.21 14.13
C LEU A 337 -24.67 -1.05 14.59
N SER A 338 -25.49 -2.10 14.50
CA SER A 338 -26.87 -2.06 14.99
C SER A 338 -26.95 -1.82 16.50
N THR A 339 -26.06 -2.42 17.30
CA THR A 339 -26.12 -2.25 18.77
C THR A 339 -25.68 -0.86 19.23
N ASN A 340 -24.67 -0.28 18.60
CA ASN A 340 -24.02 0.97 19.04
C ASN A 340 -24.40 2.18 18.16
N SER A 341 -25.68 2.31 17.77
CA SER A 341 -26.13 3.36 16.85
C SER A 341 -27.50 3.96 17.20
N LEU A 342 -27.83 5.09 16.58
CA LEU A 342 -29.20 5.58 16.46
C LEU A 342 -29.90 4.85 15.31
N HIS A 343 -31.05 4.21 15.57
CA HIS A 343 -31.86 3.62 14.52
C HIS A 343 -32.89 4.61 13.97
N ILE A 344 -33.02 4.63 12.65
CA ILE A 344 -34.02 5.43 11.92
C ILE A 344 -34.67 4.56 10.83
N PRO A 345 -35.94 4.82 10.48
CA PRO A 345 -36.60 4.11 9.38
C PRO A 345 -35.96 4.46 8.04
N SER A 346 -36.41 3.81 6.97
CA SER A 346 -36.06 4.24 5.61
C SER A 346 -36.44 5.72 5.40
N LEU A 347 -35.50 6.49 4.83
CA LEU A 347 -35.66 7.93 4.62
C LEU A 347 -35.27 8.33 3.21
N ASN A 348 -36.00 9.31 2.70
CA ASN A 348 -35.61 10.10 1.54
C ASN A 348 -35.37 11.53 2.01
N ILE A 349 -34.11 11.94 2.07
CA ILE A 349 -33.70 13.30 2.39
C ILE A 349 -33.77 14.10 1.11
N ASP A 350 -34.78 14.96 1.02
CA ASP A 350 -34.98 15.83 -0.12
C ASP A 350 -34.89 17.30 0.30
N PHE A 351 -35.07 18.19 -0.67
CA PHE A 351 -35.06 19.65 -0.46
C PHE A 351 -36.45 20.22 -0.17
N THR A 352 -37.37 19.35 0.24
CA THR A 352 -38.75 19.69 0.56
C THR A 352 -39.01 19.51 2.06
N THR A 353 -40.27 19.63 2.47
CA THR A 353 -40.70 19.32 3.84
C THR A 353 -41.16 17.86 3.99
N GLY A 354 -41.06 17.05 2.93
CA GLY A 354 -41.53 15.67 2.86
C GLY A 354 -40.90 14.78 3.92
N THR A 355 -39.58 14.80 4.06
CA THR A 355 -38.85 14.01 5.07
C THR A 355 -39.29 14.35 6.49
N ALA A 356 -39.36 15.65 6.83
CA ALA A 356 -39.80 16.12 8.14
C ALA A 356 -41.27 15.76 8.42
N THR A 357 -42.13 15.78 7.39
CA THR A 357 -43.53 15.35 7.51
C THR A 357 -43.63 13.86 7.83
N THR A 358 -42.86 13.02 7.11
CA THR A 358 -42.78 11.57 7.37
C THR A 358 -42.29 11.27 8.79
N LEU A 359 -41.21 11.94 9.22
CA LEU A 359 -40.66 11.77 10.57
C LEU A 359 -41.61 12.26 11.66
N SER A 360 -42.30 13.38 11.44
CA SER A 360 -43.32 13.88 12.37
C SER A 360 -44.46 12.88 12.54
N ALA A 361 -44.86 12.18 11.47
CA ALA A 361 -45.90 11.17 11.52
C ALA A 361 -45.43 9.87 12.19
N LYS A 362 -44.18 9.43 11.94
CA LYS A 362 -43.58 8.21 12.52
C LYS A 362 -42.94 8.42 13.91
N LYS A 363 -42.92 9.64 14.46
CA LYS A 363 -42.28 9.97 15.76
C LYS A 363 -42.59 8.96 16.88
N GLY A 364 -43.87 8.69 17.14
CA GLY A 364 -44.27 7.80 18.22
C GLY A 364 -43.81 6.35 18.03
N GLU A 365 -43.76 5.87 16.79
CA GLU A 365 -43.26 4.54 16.44
C GLU A 365 -41.74 4.47 16.67
N ILE A 366 -40.99 5.45 16.17
CA ILE A 366 -39.52 5.50 16.31
C ILE A 366 -39.11 5.55 17.78
N GLU A 367 -39.72 6.45 18.56
CA GLU A 367 -39.39 6.63 19.98
C GLU A 367 -39.80 5.40 20.82
N SER A 368 -40.83 4.66 20.39
CA SER A 368 -41.26 3.41 21.04
C SER A 368 -40.36 2.22 20.69
N ASN A 369 -39.97 2.08 19.42
CA ASN A 369 -39.12 0.98 18.97
C ASN A 369 -37.68 1.11 19.49
N TYR A 370 -37.22 2.34 19.72
CA TYR A 370 -35.86 2.64 20.14
C TYR A 370 -35.82 3.53 21.38
N PRO A 371 -35.92 2.95 22.59
CA PRO A 371 -35.90 3.70 23.85
C PRO A 371 -34.69 4.62 23.97
N GLY A 372 -34.92 5.85 24.46
CA GLY A 372 -33.89 6.89 24.55
C GLY A 372 -33.71 7.72 23.28
N THR A 373 -34.48 7.44 22.23
CA THR A 373 -34.55 8.25 21.01
C THR A 373 -35.55 9.40 21.16
N ILE A 374 -35.21 10.57 20.62
CA ILE A 374 -36.08 11.75 20.55
C ILE A 374 -36.09 12.24 19.11
N VAL A 375 -37.29 12.40 18.53
CA VAL A 375 -37.50 12.92 17.18
C VAL A 375 -38.10 14.32 17.26
N THR A 376 -37.44 15.30 16.65
CA THR A 376 -37.94 16.66 16.44
C THR A 376 -38.03 16.90 14.94
N ALA A 377 -39.21 17.25 14.44
CA ALA A 377 -39.40 17.54 13.02
C ALA A 377 -40.26 18.80 12.85
N ASN A 378 -39.77 19.75 12.05
CA ASN A 378 -40.48 20.97 11.70
C ASN A 378 -41.00 20.84 10.26
N THR A 379 -42.29 20.57 10.12
CA THR A 379 -42.93 20.38 8.81
C THR A 379 -43.09 21.66 8.00
N ILE A 380 -42.78 22.83 8.57
CA ILE A 380 -42.79 24.12 7.88
C ILE A 380 -41.42 24.40 7.26
N SER A 381 -40.34 24.31 8.04
CA SER A 381 -38.98 24.55 7.52
C SER A 381 -38.42 23.35 6.75
N GLY A 382 -38.89 22.14 7.05
CA GLY A 382 -38.33 20.88 6.56
C GLY A 382 -37.17 20.37 7.40
N ASP A 383 -36.85 21.05 8.51
CA ASP A 383 -35.76 20.63 9.40
C ASP A 383 -36.18 19.45 10.27
N PHE A 384 -35.25 18.57 10.57
CA PHE A 384 -35.46 17.55 11.58
C PHE A 384 -34.17 17.22 12.34
N THR A 385 -34.34 16.66 13.52
CA THR A 385 -33.26 16.17 14.37
C THR A 385 -33.75 14.97 15.14
N ILE A 386 -32.99 13.89 15.04
CA ILE A 386 -33.20 12.66 15.79
C ILE A 386 -31.96 12.47 16.65
N THR A 387 -32.15 12.29 17.96
CA THR A 387 -31.05 12.06 18.90
C THR A 387 -31.31 10.81 19.71
N ARG A 388 -30.26 10.06 20.02
CA ARG A 388 -30.30 8.94 20.97
C ARG A 388 -29.10 9.02 21.90
N THR A 389 -29.32 8.76 23.18
CA THR A 389 -28.24 8.39 24.11
C THR A 389 -28.34 6.89 24.35
N ASP A 390 -27.30 6.14 24.01
CA ASP A 390 -27.30 4.69 24.21
C ASP A 390 -27.11 4.30 25.69
N SER A 391 -27.17 3.01 25.99
CA SER A 391 -27.02 2.49 27.36
C SER A 391 -25.63 2.75 27.97
N ASN A 392 -24.64 3.05 27.14
CA ASN A 392 -23.27 3.36 27.55
C ASN A 392 -23.05 4.87 27.72
N GLY A 393 -24.09 5.70 27.49
CA GLY A 393 -24.01 7.15 27.56
C GLY A 393 -23.47 7.80 26.28
N ASN A 394 -23.26 7.03 25.21
CA ASN A 394 -22.78 7.57 23.94
C ASN A 394 -23.93 8.31 23.25
N GLN A 395 -23.63 9.48 22.69
CA GLN A 395 -24.62 10.29 21.99
C GLN A 395 -24.52 10.06 20.48
N HIS A 396 -25.69 9.86 19.88
CA HIS A 396 -25.88 9.69 18.45
C HIS A 396 -26.90 10.71 17.97
N SER A 397 -26.66 11.29 16.80
CA SER A 397 -27.64 12.19 16.18
C SER A 397 -27.64 12.11 14.67
N PHE A 398 -28.81 12.38 14.11
CA PHE A 398 -29.03 12.52 12.68
C PHE A 398 -29.95 13.71 12.46
N SER A 399 -29.47 14.73 11.77
CA SER A 399 -30.18 15.99 11.62
C SER A 399 -30.01 16.60 10.24
N TRP A 400 -31.07 17.21 9.76
CA TRP A 400 -31.12 17.89 8.49
C TRP A 400 -31.60 19.32 8.70
N THR A 401 -30.81 20.27 8.20
CA THR A 401 -31.19 21.67 8.14
C THR A 401 -31.45 22.04 6.68
N ASN A 402 -32.72 22.19 6.33
CA ASN A 402 -33.15 22.42 4.97
C ASN A 402 -32.76 23.83 4.48
N SER A 403 -32.62 24.82 5.35
CA SER A 403 -32.21 26.16 4.91
C SER A 403 -30.76 26.21 4.44
N SER A 404 -29.84 25.53 5.12
CA SER A 404 -28.41 25.46 4.78
C SER A 404 -28.02 24.23 3.96
N LYS A 405 -28.96 23.31 3.72
CA LYS A 405 -28.72 22.01 3.07
C LYS A 405 -27.65 21.18 3.78
N THR A 406 -27.67 21.23 5.11
CA THR A 406 -26.65 20.60 5.95
C THR A 406 -27.19 19.34 6.63
N LEU A 407 -26.50 18.23 6.39
CA LEU A 407 -26.68 16.96 7.09
C LEU A 407 -25.67 16.86 8.23
N GLN A 408 -26.12 16.92 9.47
CA GLN A 408 -25.24 16.71 10.63
C GLN A 408 -25.47 15.33 11.23
N VAL A 409 -24.37 14.60 11.38
CA VAL A 409 -24.33 13.22 11.88
C VAL A 409 -23.36 13.16 13.05
N LYS A 410 -23.76 12.47 14.12
CA LYS A 410 -22.89 12.19 15.26
C LYS A 410 -22.90 10.70 15.58
N GLY A 411 -21.70 10.14 15.70
CA GLY A 411 -21.51 8.72 16.00
C GLY A 411 -21.96 7.81 14.87
N VAL A 412 -22.66 6.73 15.22
CA VAL A 412 -23.22 5.76 14.26
C VAL A 412 -24.73 5.92 14.14
N VAL A 413 -25.25 5.91 12.91
CA VAL A 413 -26.67 5.91 12.59
C VAL A 413 -26.98 4.69 11.74
N THR A 414 -27.90 3.83 12.19
CA THR A 414 -28.43 2.70 11.42
C THR A 414 -29.75 3.09 10.78
N VAL A 415 -29.86 2.92 9.47
CA VAL A 415 -31.10 3.04 8.70
C VAL A 415 -31.66 1.64 8.53
N ASP A 416 -32.86 1.39 9.06
CA ASP A 416 -33.57 0.13 8.90
C ASP A 416 -34.27 0.13 7.54
N GLY A 417 -33.52 -0.25 6.51
CA GLY A 417 -33.91 -0.22 5.10
C GLY A 417 -33.03 0.74 4.29
N ASN A 418 -33.64 1.58 3.46
CA ASN A 418 -32.91 2.39 2.48
C ASN A 418 -32.77 3.85 2.88
N LEU A 419 -31.64 4.46 2.52
CA LEU A 419 -31.42 5.90 2.59
C LEU A 419 -31.30 6.47 1.19
N ASP A 420 -32.12 7.48 0.87
CA ASP A 420 -32.03 8.28 -0.36
C ASP A 420 -31.56 9.70 0.03
N LEU A 421 -30.47 10.17 -0.59
CA LEU A 421 -29.88 11.48 -0.39
C LEU A 421 -30.03 12.34 -1.65
N GLY A 422 -30.98 13.25 -1.61
CA GLY A 422 -31.29 14.20 -2.66
C GLY A 422 -32.42 13.74 -3.59
N ASP A 423 -33.05 14.70 -4.24
CA ASP A 423 -34.15 14.45 -5.18
C ASP A 423 -33.70 14.37 -6.64
N GLY A 424 -32.38 14.36 -6.88
CA GLY A 424 -31.78 14.36 -8.21
C GLY A 424 -31.85 15.71 -8.92
N ARG A 425 -32.31 16.78 -8.25
CA ARG A 425 -32.41 18.12 -8.81
C ARG A 425 -31.38 19.03 -8.15
N LYS A 426 -30.41 19.54 -8.94
CA LYS A 426 -29.43 20.54 -8.48
C LYS A 426 -30.06 21.88 -8.07
N THR A 427 -31.35 22.08 -8.33
CA THR A 427 -32.07 23.34 -8.04
C THR A 427 -32.16 23.67 -6.55
N GLY A 428 -31.95 22.71 -5.65
CA GLY A 428 -31.95 22.96 -4.20
C GLY A 428 -30.57 23.14 -3.57
N GLY A 429 -29.49 23.11 -4.35
CA GLY A 429 -28.11 23.26 -3.84
C GLY A 429 -27.42 21.93 -3.52
N ASP A 430 -26.22 22.03 -2.94
CA ASP A 430 -25.38 20.88 -2.59
C ASP A 430 -25.65 20.43 -1.16
N ILE A 431 -25.64 19.12 -0.90
CA ILE A 431 -25.69 18.60 0.47
C ILE A 431 -24.29 18.76 1.06
N THR A 432 -24.21 19.55 2.13
CA THR A 432 -23.01 19.62 2.97
C THR A 432 -23.21 18.75 4.19
N TYR A 433 -22.16 18.13 4.71
CA TYR A 433 -22.23 17.36 5.95
C TYR A 433 -21.27 17.85 7.03
N ILE A 434 -21.69 17.69 8.27
CA ILE A 434 -20.87 17.90 9.46
C ILE A 434 -20.88 16.59 10.23
N THR A 435 -19.70 16.12 10.64
CA THR A 435 -19.59 14.95 11.51
C THR A 435 -19.02 15.34 12.85
N ASP A 436 -19.71 14.98 13.93
CA ASP A 436 -19.22 15.24 15.28
C ASP A 436 -18.54 13.99 15.86
N PRO A 437 -17.33 14.11 16.43
CA PRO A 437 -16.72 13.03 17.18
C PRO A 437 -17.62 12.69 18.38
N THR A 438 -17.74 11.40 18.65
CA THR A 438 -18.40 10.90 19.86
C THR A 438 -17.44 9.97 20.58
N ASN A 439 -17.68 9.71 21.86
CA ASN A 439 -16.98 8.64 22.53
C ASN A 439 -17.81 7.38 22.35
N ILE A 440 -17.19 6.30 21.86
CA ILE A 440 -17.80 4.96 21.83
C ILE A 440 -16.89 4.06 22.64
N ASN A 441 -17.41 3.51 23.74
CA ASN A 441 -16.70 2.58 24.63
C ASN A 441 -15.33 3.12 25.10
N GLY A 442 -15.25 4.43 25.41
CA GLY A 442 -14.03 5.09 25.90
C GLY A 442 -13.03 5.52 24.82
N THR A 443 -13.34 5.31 23.53
CA THR A 443 -12.52 5.78 22.41
C THR A 443 -13.23 6.93 21.69
N THR A 444 -12.54 8.07 21.52
CA THR A 444 -13.05 9.18 20.70
C THR A 444 -12.98 8.80 19.22
N THR A 445 -14.11 8.90 18.53
CA THR A 445 -14.23 8.53 17.12
C THR A 445 -13.73 9.65 16.22
N VAL A 446 -13.24 9.30 15.04
CA VAL A 446 -12.88 10.26 13.99
C VAL A 446 -13.98 10.24 12.94
N GLY A 447 -14.91 11.20 12.98
CA GLY A 447 -16.04 11.26 12.06
C GLY A 447 -17.27 10.43 12.49
N SER A 448 -18.12 10.09 11.54
CA SER A 448 -19.43 9.44 11.76
C SER A 448 -19.79 8.42 10.67
N THR A 449 -20.60 7.44 11.01
CA THR A 449 -20.95 6.30 10.14
C THR A 449 -22.47 6.23 9.97
N ILE A 450 -22.92 6.14 8.72
CA ILE A 450 -24.30 5.79 8.37
C ILE A 450 -24.30 4.36 7.81
N PHE A 451 -25.05 3.48 8.47
CA PHE A 451 -25.22 2.09 8.09
C PHE A 451 -26.63 1.82 7.59
N ALA A 452 -26.82 1.51 6.30
CA ALA A 452 -28.09 1.03 5.78
C ALA A 452 -28.17 -0.49 5.95
N ASN A 453 -28.95 -0.91 6.94
CA ASN A 453 -29.22 -2.31 7.24
C ASN A 453 -30.43 -2.80 6.42
N SER A 454 -30.48 -4.09 6.12
CA SER A 454 -31.65 -4.67 5.47
C SER A 454 -32.80 -4.75 6.46
N ASP A 455 -33.94 -4.17 6.10
CA ASP A 455 -35.23 -4.55 6.67
C ASP A 455 -36.06 -5.17 5.55
N ILE A 456 -36.37 -6.47 5.69
CA ILE A 456 -37.14 -7.21 4.70
C ILE A 456 -38.53 -6.61 4.41
N ALA A 457 -39.03 -5.70 5.25
CA ALA A 457 -40.27 -4.96 5.03
C ALA A 457 -40.09 -3.61 4.31
N GLU A 458 -38.99 -2.86 4.55
CA GLU A 458 -38.81 -1.48 4.08
C GLU A 458 -37.64 -1.25 3.09
N GLY A 459 -36.69 -2.20 2.93
CA GLY A 459 -35.61 -2.06 1.95
C GLY A 459 -34.45 -3.05 2.10
N SER A 460 -33.69 -3.28 1.02
CA SER A 460 -32.57 -4.22 1.04
C SER A 460 -31.31 -3.71 1.78
N GLY A 461 -31.32 -2.48 2.28
CA GLY A 461 -30.16 -1.88 2.95
C GLY A 461 -29.27 -1.11 1.97
N LYS A 462 -29.88 -0.24 1.17
CA LYS A 462 -29.21 0.56 0.14
C LYS A 462 -28.99 2.00 0.57
N ILE A 463 -27.94 2.60 0.04
CA ILE A 463 -27.70 4.05 0.12
C ILE A 463 -27.69 4.59 -1.30
N MET A 464 -28.57 5.54 -1.58
CA MET A 464 -28.72 6.17 -2.87
C MET A 464 -28.31 7.65 -2.75
N ILE A 465 -27.43 8.11 -3.63
CA ILE A 465 -26.87 9.46 -3.63
C ILE A 465 -27.19 10.10 -4.97
N HIS A 466 -28.09 11.08 -4.92
CA HIS A 466 -28.62 11.80 -6.06
C HIS A 466 -28.25 13.29 -6.05
N ASN A 467 -27.39 13.69 -5.12
CA ASN A 467 -26.83 15.04 -5.11
C ASN A 467 -25.38 15.05 -4.63
N ASN A 468 -24.74 16.21 -4.73
CA ASN A 468 -23.42 16.47 -4.18
C ASN A 468 -23.45 16.24 -2.67
N VAL A 469 -22.48 15.50 -2.13
CA VAL A 469 -22.34 15.21 -0.69
C VAL A 469 -20.91 15.52 -0.27
N LEU A 470 -20.70 16.70 0.29
CA LEU A 470 -19.38 17.24 0.60
C LEU A 470 -19.27 17.63 2.08
N PRO A 471 -18.09 17.57 2.71
CA PRO A 471 -17.93 18.11 4.05
C PRO A 471 -18.18 19.62 4.06
N ALA A 472 -18.73 20.14 5.16
CA ALA A 472 -19.04 21.56 5.30
C ALA A 472 -17.77 22.41 5.38
N GLY A 473 -16.77 21.94 6.14
CA GLY A 473 -15.45 22.56 6.26
C GLY A 473 -14.66 22.60 4.96
N SER A 474 -13.61 23.42 4.94
CA SER A 474 -12.61 23.44 3.87
C SER A 474 -11.41 22.62 4.32
N LYS A 475 -10.83 21.82 3.41
CA LYS A 475 -9.68 20.93 3.66
C LYS A 475 -9.88 20.02 4.87
N SER A 476 -11.13 19.64 5.14
CA SER A 476 -11.54 18.96 6.36
C SER A 476 -11.83 17.49 6.16
N PHE A 477 -11.98 17.03 4.92
CA PHE A 477 -12.24 15.61 4.66
C PHE A 477 -11.08 14.76 5.15
N ALA A 478 -11.35 13.77 6.00
CA ALA A 478 -10.34 12.81 6.43
C ALA A 478 -9.07 13.45 7.05
N THR A 479 -9.22 14.54 7.78
CA THR A 479 -8.15 15.15 8.59
C THR A 479 -8.35 14.89 10.08
N PRO A 480 -7.27 14.93 10.90
CA PRO A 480 -7.41 14.91 12.36
C PRO A 480 -8.33 16.03 12.84
N GLY A 481 -9.43 15.67 13.51
CA GLY A 481 -10.45 16.62 13.99
C GLY A 481 -11.30 17.27 12.89
N GLY A 482 -11.18 16.80 11.64
CA GLY A 482 -12.02 17.23 10.52
C GLY A 482 -13.31 16.42 10.39
N GLU A 483 -13.87 16.44 9.18
CA GLU A 483 -15.14 15.80 8.88
C GLU A 483 -14.91 14.53 8.06
N THR A 484 -15.35 13.38 8.57
CA THR A 484 -15.29 12.12 7.82
C THR A 484 -16.61 11.40 7.95
N LEU A 485 -17.37 11.33 6.86
CA LEU A 485 -18.59 10.55 6.78
C LEU A 485 -18.31 9.21 6.10
N ALA A 486 -18.79 8.12 6.70
CA ALA A 486 -18.79 6.81 6.09
C ALA A 486 -20.21 6.34 5.75
N PHE A 487 -20.36 5.80 4.55
CA PHE A 487 -21.55 5.09 4.10
C PHE A 487 -21.26 3.60 4.08
N VAL A 488 -22.03 2.84 4.86
CA VAL A 488 -21.94 1.39 4.94
C VAL A 488 -23.29 0.83 4.49
N ALA A 489 -23.33 0.08 3.40
CA ALA A 489 -24.56 -0.52 2.88
C ALA A 489 -24.48 -2.04 2.95
N LYS A 490 -25.54 -2.66 3.46
CA LYS A 490 -25.65 -4.13 3.46
C LYS A 490 -25.86 -4.71 2.06
N ASP A 491 -26.44 -3.93 1.15
CA ASP A 491 -26.64 -4.35 -0.24
C ASP A 491 -25.80 -3.50 -1.18
N LYS A 492 -26.25 -2.29 -1.52
CA LYS A 492 -25.61 -1.46 -2.55
C LYS A 492 -25.50 0.00 -2.17
N ILE A 493 -24.48 0.66 -2.73
CA ILE A 493 -24.43 2.11 -2.83
C ILE A 493 -24.64 2.50 -4.28
N GLU A 494 -25.57 3.41 -4.52
CA GLU A 494 -26.00 3.86 -5.84
C GLU A 494 -25.75 5.37 -5.97
N ILE A 495 -24.91 5.80 -6.91
CA ILE A 495 -24.54 7.20 -7.12
C ILE A 495 -24.95 7.61 -8.53
N ALA A 496 -25.75 8.68 -8.60
CA ALA A 496 -26.23 9.32 -9.84
C ALA A 496 -27.05 8.41 -10.79
N LEU A 497 -27.92 7.55 -10.26
CA LEU A 497 -28.74 6.64 -11.07
C LEU A 497 -30.09 7.21 -11.56
N LYS A 498 -30.61 8.29 -10.98
CA LYS A 498 -31.85 8.92 -11.48
C LYS A 498 -31.56 9.64 -12.78
N ASP A 499 -32.54 9.70 -13.69
CA ASP A 499 -32.38 10.37 -14.99
C ASP A 499 -31.97 11.84 -14.85
N SER A 500 -32.47 12.53 -13.82
CA SER A 500 -32.17 13.93 -13.52
C SER A 500 -30.77 14.18 -12.95
N ASP A 501 -30.10 13.15 -12.45
CA ASP A 501 -28.77 13.30 -11.85
C ASP A 501 -27.77 13.73 -12.92
N ASN A 502 -26.88 14.66 -12.59
CA ASN A 502 -25.80 15.04 -13.50
C ASN A 502 -24.60 15.57 -12.73
N ASP A 503 -23.40 15.15 -13.13
CA ASP A 503 -22.11 15.65 -12.64
C ASP A 503 -22.05 15.80 -11.10
N LEU A 504 -22.21 14.71 -10.35
CA LEU A 504 -22.21 14.76 -8.89
C LEU A 504 -20.78 14.77 -8.33
N THR A 505 -20.57 15.49 -7.23
CA THR A 505 -19.34 15.49 -6.45
C THR A 505 -19.58 14.96 -5.05
N ALA A 506 -18.83 13.96 -4.61
CA ALA A 506 -18.95 13.41 -3.26
C ALA A 506 -17.60 13.20 -2.59
N ALA A 507 -17.53 13.37 -1.27
CA ALA A 507 -16.35 13.03 -0.47
C ALA A 507 -16.77 12.23 0.75
N ALA A 508 -16.49 10.93 0.78
CA ALA A 508 -16.85 10.03 1.89
C ALA A 508 -16.06 8.70 1.82
N ALA A 509 -16.17 7.88 2.86
CA ALA A 509 -15.77 6.48 2.82
C ALA A 509 -16.97 5.64 2.39
N PHE A 510 -16.83 4.78 1.37
CA PHE A 510 -17.94 4.00 0.83
C PHE A 510 -17.66 2.50 0.96
N PHE A 511 -18.48 1.82 1.76
CA PHE A 511 -18.49 0.36 1.88
C PHE A 511 -19.84 -0.18 1.44
N ALA A 512 -19.87 -1.11 0.50
CA ALA A 512 -21.06 -1.90 0.20
C ALA A 512 -20.72 -3.38 0.15
N GLU A 513 -21.49 -4.22 0.85
CA GLU A 513 -21.23 -5.66 0.88
C GLU A 513 -21.29 -6.26 -0.54
N ASN A 514 -22.25 -5.85 -1.38
CA ASN A 514 -22.43 -6.45 -2.72
C ASN A 514 -21.87 -5.59 -3.85
N GLU A 515 -22.43 -4.38 -4.04
CA GLU A 515 -22.12 -3.58 -5.23
C GLU A 515 -22.10 -2.07 -4.94
N ILE A 516 -21.11 -1.37 -5.50
CA ILE A 516 -21.14 0.09 -5.65
C ILE A 516 -21.37 0.43 -7.12
N ILE A 517 -22.39 1.24 -7.39
CA ILE A 517 -22.72 1.75 -8.71
C ILE A 517 -22.47 3.26 -8.73
N SER A 518 -21.60 3.74 -9.61
CA SER A 518 -21.46 5.16 -9.91
C SER A 518 -21.73 5.37 -11.39
N ALA A 519 -22.89 5.91 -11.73
CA ALA A 519 -23.26 6.18 -13.12
C ALA A 519 -22.94 7.62 -13.50
N LYS A 520 -22.90 7.94 -14.80
CA LYS A 520 -22.67 9.33 -15.29
C LYS A 520 -21.26 9.85 -14.92
N LYS A 521 -21.01 11.14 -15.15
CA LYS A 521 -19.70 11.78 -14.93
C LYS A 521 -19.58 12.34 -13.51
N ASN A 522 -19.45 11.48 -12.51
CA ASN A 522 -19.30 11.94 -11.12
C ASN A 522 -17.83 12.00 -10.72
N ASP A 523 -17.49 12.92 -9.82
CA ASP A 523 -16.18 13.00 -9.19
C ASP A 523 -16.32 12.65 -7.70
N VAL A 524 -15.66 11.58 -7.28
CA VAL A 524 -15.75 11.09 -5.90
C VAL A 524 -14.38 11.07 -5.24
N ALA A 525 -14.25 11.69 -4.07
CA ALA A 525 -13.07 11.60 -3.23
C ALA A 525 -13.28 10.62 -2.08
N GLY A 526 -12.24 9.84 -1.78
CA GLY A 526 -12.25 8.83 -0.72
C GLY A 526 -11.95 7.44 -1.26
N THR A 527 -12.68 6.44 -0.79
CA THR A 527 -12.43 5.03 -1.12
C THR A 527 -13.71 4.27 -1.36
N PHE A 528 -13.75 3.49 -2.44
CA PHE A 528 -14.77 2.47 -2.68
C PHE A 528 -14.27 1.10 -2.22
N VAL A 529 -15.02 0.46 -1.31
CA VAL A 529 -14.78 -0.90 -0.83
C VAL A 529 -16.03 -1.73 -1.11
N SER A 530 -15.98 -2.62 -2.10
CA SER A 530 -17.12 -3.49 -2.43
C SER A 530 -16.72 -4.75 -3.20
N ASN A 531 -17.54 -5.80 -3.14
CA ASN A 531 -17.29 -7.01 -3.93
C ASN A 531 -17.35 -6.75 -5.43
N TYR A 532 -18.21 -5.84 -5.89
CA TYR A 532 -18.35 -5.49 -7.30
C TYR A 532 -18.51 -3.98 -7.47
N ILE A 533 -17.89 -3.41 -8.51
CA ILE A 533 -17.97 -1.98 -8.80
C ILE A 533 -18.41 -1.77 -10.24
N ASN A 534 -19.44 -0.94 -10.42
CA ASN A 534 -20.05 -0.66 -11.70
C ASN A 534 -20.07 0.85 -11.96
N MET A 535 -19.20 1.28 -12.87
CA MET A 535 -18.97 2.68 -13.23
C MET A 535 -19.88 3.17 -14.39
N GLY A 536 -20.85 2.36 -14.80
CA GLY A 536 -21.74 2.69 -15.91
C GLY A 536 -21.01 2.95 -17.23
N GLN A 537 -21.51 3.88 -18.04
CA GLN A 537 -20.98 4.14 -19.39
C GLN A 537 -20.20 5.46 -19.54
N ASN A 538 -20.25 6.34 -18.55
CA ASN A 538 -19.94 7.77 -18.72
C ASN A 538 -18.70 8.23 -17.93
N SER A 539 -17.78 7.33 -17.63
CA SER A 539 -16.47 7.64 -17.02
C SER A 539 -16.52 8.48 -15.74
N PRO A 540 -17.08 7.95 -14.63
CA PRO A 540 -16.85 8.51 -13.31
C PRO A 540 -15.36 8.57 -12.97
N THR A 541 -15.01 9.54 -12.14
CA THR A 541 -13.67 9.72 -11.58
C THR A 541 -13.66 9.45 -10.09
N ILE A 542 -12.65 8.72 -9.61
CA ILE A 542 -12.41 8.51 -8.19
C ILE A 542 -11.03 9.04 -7.82
N PHE A 543 -10.95 9.77 -6.71
CA PHE A 543 -9.73 10.33 -6.16
C PHE A 543 -9.50 9.78 -4.76
N GLN A 544 -8.43 9.00 -4.59
CA GLN A 544 -8.00 8.53 -3.29
C GLN A 544 -7.68 9.71 -2.38
N VAL A 545 -8.05 9.61 -1.10
CA VAL A 545 -7.60 10.53 -0.05
C VAL A 545 -6.76 9.72 0.94
N PRO A 546 -5.41 9.73 0.84
CA PRO A 546 -4.55 8.83 1.61
C PRO A 546 -4.73 8.92 3.13
N THR A 547 -5.03 10.12 3.65
CA THR A 547 -5.26 10.36 5.08
C THR A 547 -6.52 9.69 5.62
N LEU A 548 -7.41 9.19 4.74
CA LEU A 548 -8.63 8.47 5.16
C LEU A 548 -8.32 7.23 5.98
N ALA A 549 -7.29 6.46 5.60
CA ALA A 549 -6.88 5.25 6.33
C ALA A 549 -6.45 5.52 7.79
N ASP A 550 -6.08 6.77 8.11
CA ASP A 550 -5.70 7.21 9.45
C ASP A 550 -6.86 7.84 10.24
N ASN A 551 -7.94 8.23 9.55
CA ASN A 551 -9.03 9.05 10.10
C ASN A 551 -10.40 8.41 9.86
N LEU A 552 -10.50 7.10 10.10
CA LEU A 552 -11.69 6.31 9.81
C LEU A 552 -12.82 6.49 10.84
N PRO A 553 -14.07 6.60 10.37
CA PRO A 553 -15.25 6.54 11.22
C PRO A 553 -15.41 5.21 11.98
N PRO A 554 -16.17 5.21 13.08
CA PRO A 554 -16.33 4.04 13.93
C PRO A 554 -17.13 2.92 13.23
N GLY A 555 -16.75 1.67 13.49
CA GLY A 555 -17.48 0.49 13.01
C GLY A 555 -17.34 0.20 11.52
N LEU A 556 -16.39 0.85 10.85
CA LEU A 556 -16.17 0.68 9.42
C LEU A 556 -15.50 -0.68 9.12
N PRO A 557 -16.05 -1.54 8.25
CA PRO A 557 -15.44 -2.83 7.94
C PRO A 557 -14.01 -2.69 7.39
N GLY A 558 -13.08 -3.47 7.92
CA GLY A 558 -11.66 -3.40 7.52
C GLY A 558 -10.92 -2.19 8.07
N SER A 559 -11.41 -1.55 9.14
CA SER A 559 -10.73 -0.42 9.81
C SER A 559 -9.43 -0.80 10.49
N THR A 560 -9.22 -2.10 10.79
CA THR A 560 -7.94 -2.59 11.32
C THR A 560 -6.87 -2.50 10.23
N LYS A 561 -5.84 -1.70 10.48
CA LYS A 561 -4.71 -1.59 9.55
C LYS A 561 -4.02 -2.93 9.37
N ILE A 562 -3.86 -3.32 8.11
CA ILE A 562 -3.04 -4.47 7.72
C ILE A 562 -1.71 -3.89 7.27
N LEU A 563 -0.70 -3.98 8.15
CA LEU A 563 0.65 -3.55 7.84
C LEU A 563 1.45 -4.76 7.36
N ILE A 564 1.93 -4.70 6.13
CA ILE A 564 2.94 -5.64 5.66
C ILE A 564 4.27 -5.27 6.31
N PRO A 565 4.90 -6.16 7.11
CA PRO A 565 6.20 -5.88 7.69
C PRO A 565 7.23 -5.70 6.56
N PRO A 566 8.20 -4.79 6.72
CA PRO A 566 9.24 -4.57 5.72
C PRO A 566 10.04 -5.85 5.47
N LYS A 567 10.38 -6.07 4.19
CA LYS A 567 11.40 -7.04 3.80
C LYS A 567 12.76 -6.57 4.32
N THR A 568 13.77 -7.46 4.30
CA THR A 568 15.16 -7.01 4.46
C THR A 568 15.46 -5.85 3.51
N PRO A 569 16.26 -4.84 3.92
CA PRO A 569 16.64 -3.74 3.05
C PRO A 569 17.16 -4.25 1.71
N LYS A 570 16.81 -3.56 0.62
CA LYS A 570 17.24 -3.97 -0.72
C LYS A 570 18.64 -3.45 -0.98
N ILE A 571 19.51 -4.32 -1.47
CA ILE A 571 20.82 -3.93 -2.00
C ILE A 571 20.58 -3.30 -3.38
N ILE A 572 20.92 -2.02 -3.52
CA ILE A 572 20.88 -1.29 -4.80
C ILE A 572 22.14 -1.59 -5.60
N SER A 573 23.30 -1.55 -4.94
CA SER A 573 24.59 -1.81 -5.56
C SER A 573 25.58 -2.33 -4.52
N TRP A 574 26.64 -2.98 -4.99
CA TRP A 574 27.73 -3.44 -4.16
C TRP A 574 29.07 -3.24 -4.85
N ARG A 575 30.13 -3.09 -4.05
CA ARG A 575 31.51 -3.10 -4.51
C ARG A 575 32.44 -3.69 -3.46
N GLU A 576 33.50 -4.33 -3.94
CA GLU A 576 34.67 -4.63 -3.12
C GLU A 576 35.59 -3.40 -3.13
N ILE A 577 36.09 -3.02 -1.95
CA ILE A 577 37.06 -1.94 -1.78
C ILE A 577 38.43 -2.59 -1.58
N GLN A 578 39.38 -2.25 -2.46
CA GLN A 578 40.76 -2.73 -2.39
C GLN A 578 41.56 -2.06 -1.27
#